data_AF-A0A7C6Z5R4-F1
#
_entry.id   AF-A0A7C6Z5R4-F1
#
_cell.length_a   1.000
_cell.length_b   1.000
_cell.length_c   1.000
_cell.angle_alpha   90.00
_cell.angle_beta   90.00
_cell.angle_gamma   90.00
#
_symmetry.space_group_name_H-M   'P 1'
#
loop_
_entity.id
_entity.type
_entity.pdbx_description
1 polymer ?
#
loop_
_entity_poly.entity_id
_entity_poly.type
_entity_poly.pdbx_seq_one_letter_code
_entity_poly.pdbx_strand_id
1 'polypeptide(L)'
;MYKMSEEQQQKVFNNFKKVMDKQNSELINKDLYYHLNLNCNFVAHFNLQGFREAYSGENFKAFVDYFNSDSPSSQWLEAPEISAEFIPLNRSMVEYASQNH
;
A
#
# COMPACT_ATOMS: atom_id res chain seq x y z
N MET A 1 1.52 1.43 16.70
CA MET A 1 0.63 1.43 15.52
C MET A 1 0.28 2.87 15.18
N TYR A 2 0.40 3.27 13.92
CA TYR A 2 0.11 4.64 13.48
C TYR A 2 -1.39 4.82 13.34
N LYS A 3 -1.98 5.70 14.15
CA LYS A 3 -3.43 5.96 14.16
C LYS A 3 -3.81 6.93 13.04
N MET A 4 -4.93 6.66 12.37
CA MET A 4 -5.48 7.50 11.31
C MET A 4 -6.98 7.71 11.50
N SER A 5 -7.45 8.95 11.37
CA SER A 5 -8.88 9.22 11.26
C SER A 5 -9.46 8.66 9.95
N GLU A 6 -10.78 8.55 9.86
CA GLU A 6 -11.46 8.14 8.61
C GLU A 6 -11.07 9.06 7.43
N GLU A 7 -10.97 10.37 7.66
CA GLU A 7 -10.52 11.32 6.64
C GLU A 7 -9.09 11.02 6.16
N GLN A 8 -8.20 10.65 7.08
CA GLN A 8 -6.83 10.26 6.74
C GLN A 8 -6.80 8.94 5.98
N GLN A 9 -7.60 7.95 6.37
CA GLN A 9 -7.74 6.69 5.64
C GLN A 9 -8.24 6.92 4.21
N GLN A 10 -9.20 7.82 4.02
CA GLN A 10 -9.67 8.19 2.68
C GLN A 10 -8.58 8.89 1.85
N LYS A 11 -7.76 9.76 2.46
CA LYS A 11 -6.62 10.40 1.78
C LYS A 11 -5.57 9.36 1.37
N VAL A 12 -5.29 8.39 2.23
CA VAL A 12 -4.41 7.26 1.94
C VAL A 12 -4.94 6.46 0.75
N PHE A 13 -6.23 6.11 0.77
CA PHE A 13 -6.83 5.35 -0.34
C PHE A 13 -6.82 6.14 -1.66
N ASN A 14 -7.16 7.43 -1.63
CA ASN A 14 -7.11 8.28 -2.83
C ASN A 14 -5.69 8.40 -3.39
N ASN A 15 -4.67 8.47 -2.53
CA ASN A 15 -3.29 8.47 -2.97
C ASN A 15 -2.90 7.12 -3.59
N PHE A 16 -3.32 6.00 -2.98
CA PHE A 16 -3.11 4.66 -3.52
C PHE A 16 -3.71 4.53 -4.93
N LYS A 17 -4.98 4.90 -5.12
CA LYS A 17 -5.62 4.88 -6.44
C LYS A 17 -4.82 5.66 -7.48
N LYS A 18 -4.39 6.88 -7.12
CA LYS A 18 -3.57 7.73 -8.00
C LYS A 18 -2.23 7.06 -8.38
N VAL A 19 -1.58 6.37 -7.44
CA VAL A 19 -0.33 5.64 -7.68
C VAL A 19 -0.55 4.48 -8.65
N MET A 20 -1.61 3.70 -8.45
CA MET A 20 -1.98 2.56 -9.31
C MET A 20 -2.35 3.02 -10.73
N ASP A 21 -3.24 4.01 -10.85
CA ASP A 21 -3.73 4.54 -12.14
C ASP A 21 -2.61 5.13 -13.01
N LYS A 22 -1.58 5.70 -12.36
CA LYS A 22 -0.43 6.30 -13.04
C LYS A 22 0.78 5.38 -13.11
N GLN A 23 0.72 4.22 -12.47
CA GLN A 23 1.82 3.28 -12.28
C GLN A 23 3.13 3.97 -11.91
N ASN A 24 3.06 4.88 -10.93
CA ASN A 24 4.17 5.76 -10.61
C ASN A 24 4.40 5.86 -9.10
N SER A 25 5.49 5.24 -8.64
CA SER A 25 5.89 5.23 -7.23
C SER A 25 6.22 6.62 -6.68
N GLU A 26 6.65 7.58 -7.51
CA GLU A 26 6.92 8.97 -7.06
C GLU A 26 5.69 9.67 -6.50
N LEU A 27 4.49 9.18 -6.83
CA LEU A 27 3.23 9.71 -6.33
C LEU A 27 2.87 9.18 -4.93
N ILE A 28 3.59 8.19 -4.41
CA ILE A 28 3.40 7.68 -3.05
C ILE A 28 3.70 8.82 -2.09
N ASN A 29 2.70 9.27 -1.34
CA ASN A 29 2.87 10.32 -0.37
C ASN A 29 3.25 9.75 1.01
N LYS A 30 3.49 10.65 1.96
CA LYS A 30 3.91 10.30 3.32
C LYS A 30 2.87 9.44 4.06
N ASP A 31 1.59 9.72 3.88
CA ASP A 31 0.51 9.02 4.59
C ASP A 31 0.35 7.59 4.07
N LEU A 32 0.36 7.39 2.75
CA LEU A 32 0.35 6.06 2.15
C LEU A 32 1.57 5.26 2.57
N TYR A 33 2.76 5.86 2.48
CA TYR A 33 3.99 5.24 2.93
C TYR A 33 3.92 4.81 4.40
N TYR A 34 3.48 5.69 5.31
CA TYR A 34 3.35 5.34 6.72
C TYR A 34 2.34 4.25 6.98
N HIS A 35 1.21 4.25 6.29
CA HIS A 35 0.23 3.18 6.41
C HIS A 35 0.82 1.83 5.96
N LEU A 36 1.46 1.77 4.79
CA LEU A 36 2.06 0.53 4.30
C LEU A 36 3.20 0.04 5.21
N ASN A 37 4.08 0.95 5.62
CA ASN A 37 5.26 0.63 6.41
C ASN A 37 4.95 0.29 7.88
N LEU A 38 4.04 1.04 8.52
CA LEU A 38 3.80 0.92 9.98
C LEU A 38 2.56 0.12 10.33
N ASN A 39 1.62 -0.05 9.39
CA ASN A 39 0.35 -0.72 9.64
C ASN A 39 0.16 -1.96 8.74
N CYS A 40 0.90 -2.09 7.63
CA CYS A 40 0.84 -3.24 6.72
C CYS A 40 2.15 -4.06 6.65
N ASN A 41 3.12 -3.76 7.51
CA ASN A 41 4.43 -4.44 7.60
C ASN A 41 5.22 -4.50 6.27
N PHE A 42 5.01 -3.52 5.37
CA PHE A 42 5.89 -3.35 4.21
C PHE A 42 7.29 -2.97 4.70
N VAL A 43 8.32 -3.25 3.88
CA VAL A 43 9.74 -3.21 4.26
C VAL A 43 10.12 -1.97 5.10
N ALA A 44 10.28 -2.21 6.41
CA ALA A 44 10.43 -1.22 7.48
C ALA A 44 11.72 -0.38 7.46
N HIS A 45 12.69 -0.72 6.60
CA HIS A 45 14.03 -0.14 6.60
C HIS A 45 14.21 1.04 5.63
N PHE A 46 13.20 1.38 4.84
CA PHE A 46 13.28 2.51 3.91
C PHE A 46 12.76 3.79 4.56
N ASN A 47 13.23 4.95 4.09
CA ASN A 47 12.51 6.21 4.25
C ASN A 47 11.58 6.40 3.04
N LEU A 48 10.75 7.46 3.01
CA LEU A 48 9.83 7.69 1.88
C LEU A 48 10.54 7.67 0.52
N GLN A 49 11.72 8.29 0.41
CA GLN A 49 12.47 8.34 -0.83
C GLN A 49 12.94 6.93 -1.25
N GLY A 50 13.57 6.20 -0.33
CA GLY A 50 14.00 4.82 -0.59
C GLY A 50 12.84 3.88 -0.92
N PHE A 51 11.67 4.09 -0.33
CA PHE A 51 10.46 3.32 -0.63
C PHE A 51 9.98 3.57 -2.07
N ARG A 52 10.01 4.82 -2.54
CA ARG A 52 9.66 5.15 -3.94
C ARG A 52 10.64 4.55 -4.92
N GLU A 53 11.93 4.64 -4.61
CA GLU A 53 13.01 4.08 -5.43
C GLU A 53 12.90 2.56 -5.54
N ALA A 54 12.61 1.87 -4.43
CA ALA A 54 12.45 0.41 -4.40
C ALA A 54 11.36 -0.09 -5.35
N TYR A 55 10.30 0.70 -5.58
CA TYR A 55 9.19 0.38 -6.47
C TYR A 55 9.17 1.20 -7.77
N SER A 56 10.30 1.82 -8.13
CA SER A 56 10.39 2.64 -9.34
C SER A 56 10.58 1.79 -10.61
N GLY A 57 10.11 2.32 -11.74
CA GLY A 57 10.30 1.71 -13.06
C GLY A 57 9.79 0.28 -13.14
N GLU A 58 10.63 -0.65 -13.56
CA GLU A 58 10.30 -2.07 -13.74
C GLU A 58 9.90 -2.75 -12.43
N ASN A 59 10.37 -2.25 -11.29
CA ASN A 59 10.03 -2.79 -9.97
C ASN A 59 8.61 -2.41 -9.50
N PHE A 60 7.93 -1.51 -10.21
CA PHE A 60 6.54 -1.16 -9.87
C PHE A 60 5.61 -2.36 -9.96
N LYS A 61 5.92 -3.34 -10.81
CA LYS A 61 5.16 -4.59 -10.87
C LYS A 61 5.16 -5.33 -9.52
N ALA A 62 6.29 -5.36 -8.81
CA ALA A 62 6.37 -5.97 -7.49
C ALA A 62 5.47 -5.26 -6.48
N PHE A 63 5.35 -3.92 -6.58
CA PHE A 63 4.39 -3.15 -5.77
C PHE A 63 2.96 -3.59 -6.03
N VAL A 64 2.55 -3.71 -7.30
CA VAL A 64 1.22 -4.18 -7.71
C VAL A 64 0.97 -5.61 -7.21
N ASP A 65 1.96 -6.49 -7.32
CA ASP A 65 1.83 -7.89 -6.93
C ASP A 65 1.58 -8.07 -5.42
N TYR A 66 1.92 -7.10 -4.55
CA TYR A 66 1.52 -7.12 -3.14
C TYR A 66 0.00 -6.96 -2.93
N PHE A 67 -0.70 -6.34 -3.87
CA PHE A 67 -2.15 -6.11 -3.79
C PHE A 67 -2.95 -7.06 -4.67
N ASN A 68 -2.29 -7.97 -5.39
CA ASN A 68 -2.93 -9.00 -6.18
C ASN A 68 -3.32 -10.18 -5.27
N SER A 69 -4.62 -10.44 -5.11
CA SER A 69 -5.15 -11.53 -4.26
C SER A 69 -4.65 -12.92 -4.65
N ASP A 70 -4.25 -13.12 -5.90
CA ASP A 70 -3.74 -14.41 -6.40
C ASP A 70 -2.21 -14.54 -6.22
N SER A 71 -1.53 -13.48 -5.80
CA SER A 71 -0.10 -13.46 -5.57
C SER A 71 0.25 -13.91 -4.15
N PRO A 72 1.30 -14.75 -3.96
CA PRO A 72 1.85 -15.04 -2.63
C PRO A 72 2.27 -13.77 -1.87
N SER A 73 2.60 -12.69 -2.58
CA SER A 73 2.95 -11.41 -1.97
C SER A 73 1.78 -10.75 -1.24
N SER A 74 0.52 -11.15 -1.47
CA SER A 74 -0.65 -10.59 -0.78
C SER A 74 -0.94 -11.18 0.61
N GLN A 75 -0.12 -12.15 1.05
CA GLN A 75 -0.27 -12.82 2.35
C GLN A 75 -0.18 -11.86 3.55
N TRP A 76 0.40 -10.67 3.37
CA TRP A 76 0.40 -9.65 4.42
C TRP A 76 -1.02 -9.33 4.89
N LEU A 77 -2.07 -9.42 4.06
CA LEU A 77 -3.44 -9.10 4.49
C LEU A 77 -3.92 -9.94 5.69
N GLU A 78 -3.43 -11.18 5.79
CA GLU A 78 -3.80 -12.15 6.83
C GLU A 78 -2.77 -12.22 7.98
N ALA A 79 -1.73 -11.39 7.94
CA ALA A 79 -0.64 -11.48 8.91
C ALA A 79 -1.07 -10.92 10.28
N PRO A 80 -0.78 -11.63 11.40
CA PRO A 80 -1.29 -11.28 12.73
C PRO A 80 -0.74 -9.94 13.27
N GLU A 81 0.38 -9.46 12.73
CA GLU A 81 0.97 -8.16 13.06
C GLU A 81 0.23 -6.96 12.46
N ILE A 82 -0.69 -7.19 11.51
CA ILE A 82 -1.41 -6.15 10.78
C ILE A 82 -2.58 -5.65 11.61
N SER A 83 -2.84 -4.34 11.54
CA SER A 83 -3.95 -3.78 12.31
C SER A 83 -5.29 -4.30 11.81
N ALA A 84 -6.04 -4.94 12.71
CA ALA A 84 -7.45 -5.23 12.47
C ALA A 84 -8.26 -3.95 12.18
N GLU A 85 -7.84 -2.80 12.74
CA GLU A 85 -8.48 -1.49 12.54
C GLU A 85 -8.49 -1.07 11.06
N PHE A 86 -7.47 -1.45 10.30
CA PHE A 86 -7.31 -1.05 8.90
C PHE A 86 -7.72 -2.13 7.90
N ILE A 87 -8.30 -3.25 8.35
CA ILE A 87 -8.82 -4.30 7.45
C ILE A 87 -9.73 -3.74 6.34
N PRO A 88 -10.70 -2.85 6.62
CA PRO A 88 -11.56 -2.30 5.58
C PRO A 88 -10.77 -1.55 4.50
N LEU A 89 -9.82 -0.70 4.92
CA LEU A 89 -8.95 0.06 4.03
C LEU A 89 -8.07 -0.87 3.18
N ASN A 90 -7.42 -1.85 3.81
CA ASN A 90 -6.54 -2.81 3.14
C ASN A 90 -7.31 -3.62 2.08
N ARG A 91 -8.52 -4.08 2.41
CA ARG A 91 -9.39 -4.78 1.46
C ARG A 91 -9.78 -3.88 0.29
N SER A 92 -10.14 -2.62 0.53
CA SER A 92 -10.43 -1.67 -0.55
C SER A 92 -9.23 -1.45 -1.47
N MET A 93 -7.99 -1.47 -0.97
CA MET A 93 -6.79 -1.40 -1.81
C MET A 93 -6.64 -2.63 -2.71
N VAL A 94 -6.78 -3.84 -2.15
CA VAL A 94 -6.71 -5.09 -2.90
C VAL A 94 -7.81 -5.17 -3.96
N GLU A 95 -9.06 -4.90 -3.57
CA GLU A 95 -10.21 -4.88 -4.49
C GLU A 95 -10.00 -3.89 -5.64
N TYR A 96 -9.45 -2.70 -5.34
CA TYR A 96 -9.17 -1.71 -6.36
C TYR A 96 -8.09 -2.18 -7.35
N ALA A 97 -7.03 -2.80 -6.84
CA ALA A 97 -5.94 -3.34 -7.66
C ALA A 97 -6.47 -4.44 -8.61
N SER A 98 -7.26 -5.38 -8.09
CA SER A 98 -7.79 -6.52 -8.88
C SER A 98 -8.81 -6.12 -9.96
N GLN A 99 -9.45 -4.96 -9.84
CA GLN A 99 -10.44 -4.50 -10.83
C GLN A 99 -9.82 -3.74 -12.01
N ASN A 100 -8.60 -3.24 -11.87
CA ASN A 100 -8.02 -2.26 -12.81
C ASN A 100 -6.65 -2.67 -13.39
N HIS A 101 -6.06 -3.79 -12.95
CA HIS A 101 -4.72 -4.25 -13.34
C HIS A 101 -4.65 -5.78 -13.40
#